data_AF-A0A3D0Y3Y3-F1
#
_entry.id   AF-A0A3D0Y3Y3-F1
#
_cell.length_a   1.000
_cell.length_b   1.000
_cell.length_c   1.000
_cell.angle_alpha   90.00
_cell.angle_beta   90.00
_cell.angle_gamma   90.00
#
_symmetry.space_group_name_H-M   'P 1'
#
loop_
_entity.id
_entity.type
_entity.pdbx_description
1 polymer ?
#
loop_
_entity_poly.entity_id
_entity_poly.type
_entity_poly.pdbx_seq_one_letter_code
_entity_poly.pdbx_strand_id
1 'polypeptide(L)'
;MAKKVVKKRVAKKVVQAPKKEVYVATAKILGRTFTAKGSTVREAIENLKVGNAKGRCIISMTHGDVTKERILNVIQTSRLFTCVGMPREVTLKNISLLFDGI
;
A
#
# COMPACT_ATOMS: atom_id res chain seq x y z
N MET A 1 9.38 -40.77 -18.43
CA MET A 1 8.33 -40.42 -17.44
C MET A 1 8.89 -39.40 -16.45
N ALA A 2 8.54 -38.12 -16.57
CA ALA A 2 9.16 -37.03 -15.81
C ALA A 2 8.43 -36.75 -14.48
N LYS A 3 9.16 -36.80 -13.36
CA LYS A 3 8.66 -36.51 -12.01
C LYS A 3 8.48 -35.00 -11.81
N LYS A 4 7.23 -34.55 -11.60
CA LYS A 4 6.89 -33.16 -11.24
C LYS A 4 7.13 -32.95 -9.74
N VAL A 5 8.18 -32.20 -9.39
CA VAL A 5 8.45 -31.76 -8.01
C VAL A 5 7.61 -30.51 -7.71
N VAL A 6 6.54 -30.67 -6.93
CA VAL A 6 5.70 -29.56 -6.48
C VAL A 6 6.34 -28.90 -5.26
N LYS A 7 6.96 -27.72 -5.45
CA LYS A 7 7.48 -26.90 -4.35
C LYS A 7 6.32 -26.32 -3.54
N LYS A 8 6.05 -26.94 -2.39
CA LYS A 8 5.13 -26.49 -1.33
C LYS A 8 5.62 -25.13 -0.79
N ARG A 9 4.92 -24.03 -1.12
CA ARG A 9 5.20 -22.71 -0.52
C ARG A 9 4.63 -22.70 0.91
N VAL A 10 5.52 -22.84 1.89
CA VAL A 10 5.19 -22.69 3.31
C VAL A 10 4.92 -21.21 3.58
N ALA A 11 3.68 -20.88 3.95
CA ALA A 11 3.32 -19.56 4.45
C ALA A 11 4.06 -19.30 5.76
N LYS A 12 5.04 -18.39 5.74
CA LYS A 12 5.84 -18.02 6.90
C LYS A 12 4.94 -17.24 7.87
N LYS A 13 4.48 -17.91 8.93
CA LYS A 13 3.76 -17.31 10.06
C LYS A 13 4.78 -16.46 10.83
N VAL A 14 4.73 -15.14 10.65
CA VAL A 14 5.61 -14.19 11.35
C VAL A 14 4.93 -13.76 12.64
N VAL A 15 5.47 -14.26 13.75
CA VAL A 15 5.19 -13.80 15.13
C VAL A 15 5.66 -12.34 15.24
N GLN A 16 4.84 -11.42 15.76
CA GLN A 16 5.28 -10.05 16.06
C GLN A 16 4.88 -9.62 17.47
N ALA A 17 5.94 -9.30 18.24
CA ALA A 17 5.96 -8.73 19.57
C ALA A 17 5.43 -7.27 19.60
N PRO A 18 5.05 -6.72 20.77
CA PRO A 18 4.23 -5.51 20.88
C PRO A 18 5.07 -4.26 20.60
N LYS A 19 4.88 -3.58 19.45
CA LYS A 19 5.70 -2.42 19.07
C LYS A 19 4.91 -1.40 18.24
N LYS A 20 4.75 -0.19 18.82
CA LYS A 20 4.28 1.08 18.24
C LYS A 20 3.37 0.90 17.03
N GLU A 21 2.05 0.87 17.23
CA GLU A 21 1.00 1.14 16.23
C GLU A 21 1.52 1.54 14.83
N VAL A 22 1.91 0.53 14.03
CA VAL A 22 2.54 0.72 12.73
C VAL A 22 1.45 0.66 11.68
N TYR A 23 1.35 1.70 10.86
CA TYR A 23 0.49 1.69 9.69
C TYR A 23 1.16 0.90 8.57
N VAL A 24 0.46 -0.08 8.02
CA VAL A 24 0.90 -0.88 6.87
C VAL A 24 0.06 -0.48 5.66
N ALA A 25 0.69 0.18 4.70
CA ALA A 25 0.07 0.53 3.42
C ALA A 25 0.40 -0.52 2.37
N THR A 26 -0.61 -0.97 1.64
CA THR A 26 -0.49 -1.90 0.52
C THR A 26 -1.13 -1.28 -0.72
N ALA A 27 -0.37 -1.07 -1.79
CA ALA A 27 -0.89 -0.62 -3.08
C ALA A 27 -0.91 -1.77 -4.09
N LYS A 28 -2.08 -2.03 -4.70
CA LYS A 28 -2.24 -2.98 -5.80
C LYS A 28 -2.53 -2.22 -7.10
N ILE A 29 -1.64 -2.33 -8.07
CA ILE A 29 -1.72 -1.66 -9.37
C ILE A 29 -1.34 -2.65 -10.46
N LEU A 30 -2.25 -2.88 -11.42
CA LEU A 30 -2.02 -3.75 -12.59
C LEU A 30 -1.43 -5.12 -12.22
N GLY A 31 -1.94 -5.75 -11.15
CA GLY A 31 -1.49 -7.06 -10.67
C GLY A 31 -0.19 -7.06 -9.86
N ARG A 32 0.48 -5.91 -9.70
CA ARG A 32 1.62 -5.74 -8.80
C ARG A 32 1.17 -5.25 -7.44
N THR A 33 1.79 -5.78 -6.39
CA THR A 33 1.51 -5.40 -5.00
C THR A 33 2.75 -4.77 -4.39
N PHE A 34 2.60 -3.60 -3.80
CA PHE A 34 3.65 -2.85 -3.12
C PHE A 34 3.23 -2.66 -1.67
N THR A 35 4.14 -2.91 -0.74
CA THR A 35 3.87 -2.79 0.70
C THR A 35 4.87 -1.85 1.33
N ALA A 36 4.41 -0.95 2.18
CA ALA A 36 5.22 -0.03 2.94
C ALA A 36 4.69 0.10 4.37
N LYS A 37 5.56 0.53 5.27
CA LYS A 37 5.24 0.79 6.67
C LYS A 37 5.52 2.25 7.00
N GLY A 38 4.76 2.82 7.93
CA GLY A 38 4.96 4.18 8.43
C GLY A 38 4.41 4.34 9.83
N SER A 39 4.84 5.41 10.51
CA SER A 39 4.33 5.77 11.84
C SER A 39 2.99 6.49 11.74
N THR A 40 2.72 7.09 10.59
CA THR A 40 1.44 7.71 10.23
C THR A 40 0.92 7.15 8.92
N VAL A 41 -0.38 7.27 8.67
CA VAL A 41 -1.02 6.98 7.37
C VAL A 41 -0.27 7.66 6.22
N ARG A 42 0.07 8.95 6.40
CA ARG A 42 0.78 9.75 5.39
C ARG A 42 2.15 9.16 5.08
N GLU A 43 2.94 8.87 6.11
CA GLU A 43 4.27 8.25 5.94
C GLU A 43 4.18 6.88 5.28
N ALA A 44 3.21 6.06 5.66
CA ALA A 44 3.04 4.73 5.09
C ALA A 44 2.73 4.80 3.59
N ILE A 45 1.90 5.76 3.16
CA ILE A 45 1.60 5.97 1.74
C ILE A 45 2.81 6.56 1.00
N GLU A 46 3.51 7.52 1.61
CA GLU A 46 4.70 8.14 1.00
C GLU A 46 5.83 7.13 0.78
N ASN A 47 5.98 6.16 1.68
CA ASN A 47 6.97 5.10 1.58
C ASN A 47 6.65 4.04 0.51
N LEU A 48 5.49 4.08 -0.14
CA LEU A 48 5.14 3.17 -1.23
C LEU A 48 5.94 3.50 -2.50
N LYS A 49 6.97 2.70 -2.77
CA LYS A 49 7.81 2.80 -3.96
C LYS A 49 7.17 2.10 -5.17
N VAL A 50 6.07 2.66 -5.66
CA VAL A 50 5.35 2.15 -6.85
C VAL A 50 6.05 2.56 -8.15
N GLY A 51 6.70 3.74 -8.17
CA GLY A 51 7.32 4.30 -9.37
C GLY A 51 6.29 4.84 -10.36
N ASN A 52 6.43 4.51 -11.65
CA ASN A 52 5.51 4.95 -12.70
C ASN A 52 4.19 4.15 -12.64
N ALA A 53 3.21 4.69 -11.92
CA ALA A 53 1.91 4.05 -11.71
C ALA A 53 0.93 4.46 -12.81
N LYS A 54 0.46 3.47 -13.60
CA LYS A 54 -0.56 3.67 -14.63
C LYS A 54 -1.82 2.88 -14.28
N GLY A 55 -2.99 3.50 -14.43
CA GLY A 55 -4.29 2.86 -14.19
C GLY A 55 -4.84 3.08 -12.78
N ARG A 56 -5.84 2.28 -12.40
CA ARG A 56 -6.47 2.33 -11.07
C ARG A 56 -5.57 1.65 -10.05
N CYS A 57 -5.51 2.22 -8.84
CA CYS A 57 -4.79 1.68 -7.70
C CYS A 57 -5.78 1.30 -6.61
N ILE A 58 -5.54 0.19 -5.92
CA ILE A 58 -6.22 -0.11 -4.65
C ILE A 58 -5.20 0.10 -3.54
N ILE A 59 -5.47 1.03 -2.63
CA ILE A 59 -4.69 1.20 -1.40
C ILE A 59 -5.45 0.57 -0.25
N SER A 60 -4.83 -0.42 0.38
CA SER A 60 -5.27 -1.03 1.63
C SER A 60 -4.36 -0.50 2.75
N MET A 61 -4.96 0.08 3.79
CA MET A 61 -4.28 0.50 5.00
C MET A 61 -4.67 -0.44 6.13
N THR A 62 -3.70 -1.01 6.82
CA THR A 62 -3.92 -1.86 7.99
C THR A 62 -3.25 -1.23 9.20
N HIS A 63 -4.01 -1.11 10.28
CA HIS A 63 -3.56 -0.62 11.57
C HIS A 63 -4.17 -1.50 12.67
N GLY A 64 -3.33 -2.23 13.40
CA GLY A 64 -3.79 -3.28 14.31
C GLY A 64 -4.65 -4.32 13.59
N ASP A 65 -5.91 -4.47 14.03
CA ASP A 65 -6.90 -5.39 13.45
C ASP A 65 -7.81 -4.73 12.39
N VAL A 66 -7.71 -3.40 12.22
CA VAL A 66 -8.56 -2.66 11.28
C VAL A 66 -7.85 -2.59 9.93
N THR A 67 -8.56 -2.98 8.88
CA THR A 67 -8.11 -2.78 7.49
C THR A 67 -9.14 -1.98 6.73
N LYS A 68 -8.70 -0.89 6.10
CA LYS A 68 -9.54 -0.03 5.26
C LYS A 68 -8.97 -0.03 3.86
N GLU A 69 -9.83 -0.25 2.87
CA GLU A 69 -9.44 -0.22 1.47
C GLU A 69 -10.10 0.94 0.73
N ARG A 70 -9.34 1.56 -0.17
CA ARG A 70 -9.81 2.62 -1.06
C ARG A 70 -9.29 2.42 -2.47
N ILE A 71 -10.19 2.56 -3.43
CA ILE A 71 -9.86 2.52 -4.85
C ILE A 71 -9.58 3.95 -5.30
N LEU A 72 -8.41 4.17 -5.86
CA LEU A 72 -8.00 5.42 -6.47
C LEU A 72 -8.27 5.37 -7.97
N ASN A 73 -8.79 6.48 -8.49
CA ASN A 73 -8.91 6.66 -9.93
C ASN A 73 -7.52 6.86 -10.57
N VAL A 74 -7.48 6.86 -11.91
CA VAL A 74 -6.23 6.96 -12.68
C VAL A 74 -5.50 8.28 -12.40
N ILE A 75 -6.24 9.37 -12.26
CA ILE A 75 -5.69 10.71 -12.01
C ILE A 75 -5.04 10.77 -10.61
N GLN A 76 -5.72 10.26 -9.59
CA GLN A 76 -5.20 10.18 -8.22
C GLN A 76 -3.95 9.31 -8.14
N THR A 77 -3.97 8.16 -8.82
CA THR A 77 -2.85 7.22 -8.86
C THR A 77 -1.62 7.88 -9.51
N SER A 78 -1.80 8.52 -10.67
CA SER A 78 -0.72 9.24 -11.36
C SER A 78 -0.17 10.40 -10.53
N ARG A 79 -1.06 11.19 -9.90
CA ARG A 79 -0.64 12.33 -9.08
C ARG A 79 0.11 11.91 -7.82
N LEU A 80 -0.26 10.78 -7.22
CA LEU A 80 0.37 10.29 -6.00
C LEU A 80 1.77 9.70 -6.24
N PHE A 81 1.93 8.90 -7.29
CA PHE A 81 3.16 8.11 -7.50
C PHE A 81 4.07 8.65 -8.60
N THR A 82 3.57 9.44 -9.55
CA THR A 82 4.32 9.87 -10.75
C THR A 82 4.55 11.38 -10.81
N CYS A 83 3.63 12.20 -10.30
CA CYS A 83 3.84 13.65 -10.23
C CYS A 83 4.75 14.06 -9.08
N VAL A 84 5.33 15.26 -9.19
CA VAL A 84 6.14 15.92 -8.15
C VAL A 84 5.56 17.29 -7.79
N GLY A 85 5.93 17.83 -6.63
CA GLY A 85 5.50 19.15 -6.16
C GLY A 85 4.06 19.20 -5.65
N MET A 86 3.44 20.38 -5.75
CA MET A 86 2.13 20.69 -5.16
C MET A 86 1.00 19.70 -5.53
N PRO A 87 0.84 19.22 -6.77
CA PRO A 87 -0.22 18.26 -7.11
C PRO A 87 -0.09 16.93 -6.36
N ARG A 88 1.15 16.48 -6.10
CA ARG A 88 1.43 15.27 -5.32
C ARG A 88 1.05 15.47 -3.86
N GLU A 89 1.45 16.59 -3.26
CA GLU A 89 1.18 16.89 -1.85
C GLU A 89 -0.33 17.03 -1.56
N VAL A 90 -1.06 17.73 -2.43
CA VAL A 90 -2.51 17.87 -2.32
C VAL A 90 -3.18 16.49 -2.42
N THR A 91 -2.75 15.67 -3.38
CA THR A 91 -3.30 14.32 -3.57
C THR A 91 -2.97 13.41 -2.38
N LEU A 92 -1.74 13.47 -1.85
CA LEU A 92 -1.32 12.73 -0.67
C LEU A 92 -2.15 13.11 0.55
N LYS A 93 -2.39 14.41 0.78
CA LYS A 93 -3.24 14.88 1.87
C LYS A 93 -4.67 14.39 1.71
N ASN A 94 -5.26 14.55 0.52
CA ASN A 94 -6.62 14.10 0.23
C ASN A 94 -6.79 12.59 0.45
N ILE A 95 -5.83 11.79 0.00
CA ILE A 95 -5.88 10.33 0.16
C ILE A 95 -5.68 9.95 1.64
N SER A 96 -4.77 10.63 2.35
CA SER A 96 -4.56 10.38 3.78
C SER A 96 -5.84 10.62 4.58
N LEU A 97 -6.61 11.66 4.25
CA LEU A 97 -7.91 11.95 4.88
C LEU A 97 -8.95 10.84 4.62
N LEU A 98 -8.89 10.13 3.50
CA LEU A 98 -9.80 9.00 3.23
C LEU A 98 -9.57 7.81 4.19
N PHE A 99 -8.38 7.75 4.79
CA PHE A 99 -8.00 6.76 5.78
C PHE A 99 -8.04 7.29 7.20
N ASP A 100 -8.54 8.52 7.41
CA ASP A 100 -8.78 9.05 8.75
C ASP A 100 -9.78 8.17 9.50
N GLY A 101 -9.53 7.98 10.81
CA GLY A 101 -10.26 7.06 11.68
C GLY A 101 -9.90 5.56 11.53
N ILE A 102 -8.70 5.23 11.05
CA ILE A 102 -8.11 3.87 11.13
C ILE A 102 -6.97 3.83 12.16
#